data_AF-A0A1I4UP50-F1
#
_entry.id   AF-A0A1I4UP50-F1
#
_cell.length_a   1.000
_cell.length_b   1.000
_cell.length_c   1.000
_cell.angle_alpha   90.00
_cell.angle_beta   90.00
_cell.angle_gamma   90.00
#
_symmetry.space_group_name_H-M   'P 1'
#
loop_
_entity.id
_entity.type
_entity.pdbx_description
1 polymer ?
#
loop_
_entity_poly.entity_id
_entity_poly.type
_entity_poly.pdbx_seq_one_letter_code
_entity_poly.pdbx_strand_id
1 'polypeptide(L)' 'MKRELTLDELLADPLVLTVMRADRVHPEKVGRQLRRIGDRLNNTADGKAVPCWMAAKSLGEACTW' A
#
# COMPACT_ATOMS: atom_id res chain seq x y z
N MET A 1 -4.02 -14.52 -18.93
CA MET A 1 -3.93 -13.54 -17.84
C MET A 1 -2.85 -13.97 -16.87
N LYS A 2 -1.95 -13.08 -16.45
CA LYS A 2 -1.06 -13.37 -15.32
C LYS A 2 -1.89 -13.34 -14.05
N ARG A 3 -1.72 -14.34 -13.18
CA ARG A 3 -2.38 -14.39 -11.87
C ARG A 3 -1.82 -13.25 -11.01
N GLU A 4 -2.71 -12.43 -10.46
CA GLU A 4 -2.33 -11.44 -9.45
C GLU A 4 -2.02 -12.16 -8.14
N LEU A 5 -0.92 -11.77 -7.49
CA LEU A 5 -0.54 -12.31 -6.20
C LEU A 5 -1.43 -11.69 -5.12
N THR A 6 -1.87 -12.51 -4.18
CA THR A 6 -2.48 -12.01 -2.95
C THR A 6 -1.43 -11.23 -2.14
N LEU A 7 -1.90 -10.36 -1.23
CA LEU A 7 -1.00 -9.59 -0.36
C LEU A 7 -0.06 -10.52 0.45
N ASP A 8 -0.57 -11.65 0.92
CA ASP A 8 0.22 -12.59 1.70
C ASP A 8 1.29 -13.29 0.84
N GLU A 9 0.94 -13.66 -0.39
CA GLU A 9 1.91 -14.22 -1.35
C GLU A 9 2.98 -13.21 -1.74
N LEU A 10 2.61 -11.93 -1.91
CA LEU A 10 3.57 -10.86 -2.20
C LEU A 10 4.53 -10.62 -1.03
N LEU A 11 4.02 -10.59 0.20
CA LEU A 11 4.84 -10.38 1.40
C LEU A 11 5.68 -11.62 1.78
N ALA A 12 5.34 -12.79 1.25
CA ALA A 12 6.13 -14.01 1.37
C ALA A 12 7.15 -14.18 0.23
N ASP A 13 7.14 -13.32 -0.79
CA ASP A 13 8.06 -13.41 -1.93
C ASP A 13 9.52 -13.15 -1.48
N PRO A 14 10.48 -14.03 -1.83
CA PRO A 14 11.87 -13.88 -1.40
C PRO A 14 12.56 -12.59 -1.87
N LEU A 15 12.22 -12.07 -3.05
CA LEU A 15 12.77 -10.81 -3.55
C LEU A 15 12.21 -9.65 -2.75
N VAL A 16 10.90 -9.65 -2.49
CA VAL A 16 10.25 -8.64 -1.65
C VAL A 16 10.84 -8.64 -0.25
N LEU A 17 10.99 -9.81 0.38
CA LEU A 17 11.62 -9.94 1.69
C LEU A 17 13.07 -9.41 1.72
N THR A 18 13.82 -9.64 0.64
CA THR A 18 15.20 -9.14 0.51
C THR A 18 15.25 -7.61 0.51
N VAL A 19 14.39 -6.97 -0.29
CA VAL A 19 14.29 -5.51 -0.36
C VAL A 19 13.82 -4.94 0.98
N MET A 20 12.77 -5.52 1.56
CA MET A 20 12.26 -5.08 2.87
C MET A 20 13.31 -5.18 3.97
N ARG A 21 14.12 -6.25 3.97
CA ARG A 21 15.22 -6.40 4.92
C ARG A 21 16.29 -5.32 4.75
N ALA A 22 16.66 -5.00 3.51
CA ALA A 22 17.61 -3.92 3.23
C ALA A 22 17.14 -2.58 3.81
N ASP A 23 15.84 -2.33 3.73
CA ASP A 23 15.20 -1.09 4.20
C ASP A 23 14.68 -1.16 5.65
N ARG A 24 14.97 -2.25 6.38
CA ARG A 24 14.48 -2.50 7.76
C ARG A 24 12.95 -2.44 7.90
N VAL A 25 12.24 -2.86 6.86
CA VAL A 25 10.78 -2.94 6.83
C VAL A 25 10.33 -4.34 7.27
N HIS A 26 9.35 -4.40 8.17
CA HIS A 26 8.78 -5.66 8.65
C HIS A 26 7.52 -6.04 7.86
N PRO A 27 7.48 -7.22 7.20
CA PRO A 27 6.36 -7.63 6.36
C PRO A 27 5.04 -7.73 7.13
N GLU A 28 5.06 -8.21 8.38
CA GLU A 28 3.84 -8.32 9.18
C GLU A 28 3.25 -6.94 9.50
N LYS A 29 4.12 -5.93 9.70
CA LYS A 29 3.70 -4.55 9.96
C LYS A 29 3.04 -3.95 8.73
N VAL A 30 3.65 -4.12 7.56
CA VAL A 30 3.11 -3.66 6.27
C VAL A 30 1.77 -4.33 5.97
N GLY A 31 1.69 -5.66 6.13
CA GLY A 31 0.45 -6.41 5.92
C GLY A 31 -0.69 -5.89 6.81
N ARG A 32 -0.45 -5.65 8.10
CA ARG A 32 -1.45 -5.05 9.01
C ARG A 32 -1.88 -3.65 8.57
N GLN A 33 -0.95 -2.80 8.14
CA GLN A 33 -1.27 -1.44 7.70
C GLN A 33 -2.09 -1.44 6.41
N LEU A 34 -1.73 -2.26 5.43
CA LEU A 34 -2.45 -2.35 4.17
C LEU A 34 -3.85 -2.94 4.35
N ARG A 35 -4.01 -3.96 5.18
CA ARG A 35 -5.34 -4.48 5.55
C ARG A 35 -6.19 -3.40 6.20
N ARG A 36 -5.64 -2.66 7.17
CA ARG A 36 -6.37 -1.55 7.82
C ARG A 36 -6.78 -0.44 6.84
N ILE A 37 -5.95 -0.14 5.86
CA ILE A 37 -6.28 0.83 4.79
C ILE A 37 -7.38 0.25 3.90
N GLY A 38 -7.27 -1.01 3.48
CA GLY A 38 -8.30 -1.69 2.70
C GLY A 38 -9.64 -1.72 3.42
N ASP A 39 -9.64 -2.11 4.70
CA ASP A 39 -10.83 -2.11 5.56
C ASP A 39 -11.42 -0.71 5.65
N ARG A 40 -10.59 0.33 5.83
CA ARG A 40 -11.07 1.71 5.84
C ARG A 40 -11.70 2.07 4.50
N LEU A 41 -11.04 1.82 3.37
CA LEU A 41 -11.55 2.17 2.04
C LEU A 41 -12.86 1.44 1.71
N ASN A 42 -12.96 0.16 2.04
CA ASN A 42 -14.16 -0.63 1.84
C ASN A 42 -15.31 -0.15 2.75
N ASN A 43 -15.02 0.22 3.99
CA ASN A 43 -16.04 0.68 4.96
C ASN A 43 -16.34 2.20 4.88
N THR A 44 -15.55 2.99 4.14
CA THR A 44 -15.83 4.43 3.87
C THR A 44 -16.38 4.67 2.46
N ALA A 45 -16.76 3.60 1.75
CA ALA A 45 -17.42 3.68 0.45
C ALA A 45 -18.76 4.46 0.48
N ASP A 46 -19.31 4.75 1.66
CA ASP A 46 -20.49 5.62 1.85
C ASP A 46 -20.22 7.12 2.04
N GLY A 47 -18.98 7.62 1.95
CA GLY A 47 -18.83 9.08 1.86
C GLY A 47 -17.46 9.68 2.14
N LYS A 48 -16.87 10.24 1.08
CA LYS A 48 -16.12 11.52 1.09
C LYS A 48 -14.96 11.68 2.09
N ALA A 49 -14.06 10.72 2.22
CA ALA A 49 -12.79 10.97 2.92
C ALA A 49 -11.59 10.32 2.24
N VAL A 50 -11.30 10.75 1.00
CA VAL A 50 -9.98 10.55 0.40
C VAL A 50 -8.99 11.43 1.17
N PRO A 51 -7.91 10.88 1.77
CA PRO A 51 -6.90 11.69 2.44
C PRO A 51 -6.32 12.74 1.47
N CYS A 52 -6.06 13.96 1.95
CA CYS A 52 -5.60 15.09 1.11
C CYS A 52 -4.34 14.77 0.30
N TRP A 53 -3.45 13.92 0.81
CA TRP A 53 -2.23 13.48 0.12
C TRP A 53 -2.48 12.51 -1.05
N MET A 54 -3.66 11.89 -1.15
CA MET A 54 -4.08 11.10 -2.32
C MET A 54 -4.78 11.96 -3.39
N ALA A 55 -5.39 13.08 -3.00
CA ALA A 55 -6.05 13.99 -3.92
C ALA A 55 -5.06 14.83 -4.78
N ALA A 56 -3.77 14.83 -4.43
CA ALA A 56 -2.76 15.69 -5.05
C ALA A 56 -2.05 15.12 -6.29
N LYS A 57 -2.46 13.96 -6.85
CA LYS A 57 -1.74 13.32 -7.97
C LYS A 57 -2.36 13.51 -9.37
N SER A 58 -3.41 14.31 -9.55
CA SER A 58 -3.97 14.54 -10.90
C SER A 58 -3.55 15.84 -11.58
N LEU A 59 -2.75 16.71 -10.95
CA LEU A 59 -2.22 17.91 -11.62
C LEU A 59 -0.76 18.18 -11.22
N GLY A 60 0.15 17.45 -11.88
CA GLY A 60 1.23 18.12 -12.59
C GLY A 60 2.37 18.83 -11.85
N GLU A 61 2.68 18.56 -10.59
CA GLU A 61 3.90 19.13 -9.98
C GLU A 61 4.73 18.09 -9.21
N ALA A 62 6.00 17.99 -9.62
CA ALA A 62 7.02 17.21 -8.95
C ALA A 62 7.30 17.85 -7.58
N CYS A 63 7.11 17.09 -6.49
CA CYS A 63 7.54 17.55 -5.17
C CYS A 63 9.06 17.63 -5.12
N THR A 64 9.61 18.84 -5.08
CA THR A 64 10.99 19.11 -4.71
C THR A 64 11.09 19.27 -3.19
N TRP A 65 11.94 18.39 -2.62
CA TRP A 65 12.60 18.36 -1.29
C TRP A 65 11.80 18.76 -0.05
#